data_AF-A0A2N1R2I2-F1
#
_entry.id   AF-A0A2N1R2I2-F1
#
_cell.length_a   1.000
_cell.length_b   1.000
_cell.length_c   1.000
_cell.angle_alpha   90.00
_cell.angle_beta   90.00
_cell.angle_gamma   90.00
#
_symmetry.space_group_name_H-M   'P 1'
#
loop_
_entity.id
_entity.type
_entity.pdbx_description
1 polymer ?
#
loop_
_entity_poly.entity_id
_entity_poly.type
_entity_poly.pdbx_seq_one_letter_code
_entity_poly.pdbx_strand_id
1 'polypeptide(L)'
;MNEAGAASTARFPGLTIDLGKIEANYRAVCSLCAVSGIRVSGVVKGAGGRLPVAAAMVRGGCSSLSSSRLTHLRALRDACSSEASGIPRDLPLGLLRIPGPGEMAEAVDLADWSLQSDRSALGLAAAAAERAGRRHGVVLMLDLGDLREGWFDEAELFAQAIRVERELPSLRLRGIGTNLGCYGSILPAPANLGRLVDLSRRIEDATGRKLDVVSGGATSSLPLLLRGAMPQGISELRIGEAALCARDLPHFHRVQVPGVASDAFTLRAEIVEMRKKPSFPVGERFIDAFGNKPVYEDRGERTRLLLAVGKRDIGSHEHLLPRDARIHVIGSSSDHLICEADEPCADLRYGSVLDFDLLYGAMLFLSDSDPCVNVEYV
;
A
#
# COMPACT_ATOMS: atom_id res chain seq x y z
N MET A 1 -2.98 16.96 -47.49
CA MET A 1 -4.06 15.97 -47.42
C MET A 1 -4.05 15.44 -45.99
N ASN A 2 -5.06 15.83 -45.21
CA ASN A 2 -5.15 15.59 -43.77
C ASN A 2 -5.27 14.09 -43.48
N GLU A 3 -4.26 13.51 -42.83
CA GLU A 3 -4.51 12.38 -41.94
C GLU A 3 -5.16 12.95 -40.67
N ALA A 4 -6.49 13.06 -40.71
CA ALA A 4 -7.27 13.13 -39.49
C ALA A 4 -7.08 11.79 -38.78
N GLY A 5 -6.04 11.70 -37.95
CA GLY A 5 -5.79 10.56 -37.08
C GLY A 5 -7.06 10.26 -36.30
N ALA A 6 -7.46 8.99 -36.28
CA ALA A 6 -8.61 8.52 -35.52
C ALA A 6 -8.53 9.11 -34.10
N ALA A 7 -9.54 9.89 -33.71
CA ALA A 7 -9.62 10.44 -32.37
C ALA A 7 -9.54 9.28 -31.38
N SER A 8 -8.50 9.28 -30.56
CA SER A 8 -8.33 8.27 -29.51
C SER A 8 -9.59 8.25 -28.64
N THR A 9 -10.22 7.09 -28.50
CA THR A 9 -11.38 6.90 -27.61
C THR A 9 -10.97 6.70 -26.15
N ALA A 10 -9.67 6.81 -25.85
CA ALA A 10 -9.14 6.65 -24.49
C ALA A 10 -9.70 7.74 -23.58
N ARG A 11 -10.22 7.34 -22.41
CA ARG A 11 -10.70 8.26 -21.37
C ARG A 11 -9.59 8.49 -20.34
N PHE A 12 -9.41 9.74 -19.96
CA PHE A 12 -8.46 10.18 -18.94
C PHE A 12 -9.20 10.76 -17.73
N PRO A 13 -8.62 10.70 -16.52
CA PRO A 13 -7.32 10.12 -16.19
C PRO A 13 -7.30 8.59 -16.35
N GLY A 14 -6.15 8.07 -16.79
CA GLY A 14 -5.91 6.64 -17.00
C GLY A 14 -4.81 6.12 -16.09
N LEU A 15 -5.01 4.95 -15.50
CA LEU A 15 -3.99 4.22 -14.74
C LEU A 15 -3.57 2.98 -15.51
N THR A 16 -2.34 2.97 -16.01
CA THR A 16 -1.74 1.79 -16.65
C THR A 16 -1.02 0.97 -15.59
N ILE A 17 -1.30 -0.33 -15.56
CA ILE A 17 -0.75 -1.30 -14.61
C ILE A 17 -0.09 -2.46 -15.37
N ASP A 18 1.24 -2.56 -15.28
CA ASP A 18 2.01 -3.63 -15.92
C ASP A 18 2.07 -4.88 -15.03
N LEU A 19 1.32 -5.91 -15.42
CA LEU A 19 1.20 -7.14 -14.61
C LEU A 19 2.47 -7.98 -14.64
N GLY A 20 3.23 -7.93 -15.74
CA GLY A 20 4.51 -8.63 -15.88
C GLY A 20 5.56 -8.07 -14.94
N LYS A 21 5.65 -6.74 -14.84
CA LYS A 21 6.52 -6.05 -13.88
C LYS A 21 6.12 -6.30 -12.45
N ILE A 22 4.82 -6.28 -12.12
CA ILE A 22 4.36 -6.62 -10.76
C ILE A 22 4.79 -8.04 -10.39
N GLU A 23 4.59 -9.02 -11.28
CA GLU A 23 5.03 -10.38 -11.05
C GLU A 23 6.55 -10.48 -10.83
N ALA A 24 7.34 -9.83 -11.69
CA ALA A 24 8.80 -9.80 -11.57
C ALA A 24 9.28 -9.13 -10.28
N ASN A 25 8.65 -8.01 -9.90
CA ASN A 25 8.94 -7.27 -8.68
C ASN A 25 8.70 -8.12 -7.43
N TYR A 26 7.52 -8.74 -7.34
CA TYR A 26 7.22 -9.63 -6.23
C TYR A 26 8.16 -10.85 -6.21
N ARG A 27 8.53 -11.40 -7.37
CA ARG A 27 9.55 -12.47 -7.44
C ARG A 27 10.89 -12.03 -6.86
N ALA A 28 11.36 -10.83 -7.20
CA ALA A 28 12.61 -10.29 -6.67
C ALA A 28 12.54 -10.09 -5.14
N VAL A 29 11.47 -9.45 -4.65
CA VAL A 29 11.26 -9.20 -3.21
C VAL A 29 11.09 -10.50 -2.42
N CYS A 30 10.29 -11.44 -2.90
CA CYS A 30 10.10 -12.74 -2.26
C CYS A 30 11.41 -13.53 -2.20
N SER A 31 12.19 -13.53 -3.28
CA SER A 31 13.50 -14.20 -3.32
C SER A 31 14.48 -13.57 -2.32
N LEU A 32 14.53 -12.23 -2.25
CA LEU A 32 15.34 -11.50 -1.29
C LEU A 32 14.98 -11.87 0.16
N CYS A 33 13.68 -11.88 0.49
CA CYS A 33 13.18 -12.25 1.81
C CYS A 33 13.48 -13.72 2.15
N ALA A 34 13.34 -14.63 1.17
CA ALA A 34 13.53 -16.06 1.36
C ALA A 34 14.97 -16.43 1.76
N VAL A 35 15.99 -15.67 1.31
CA VAL A 35 17.39 -15.87 1.73
C VAL A 35 17.55 -15.77 3.25
N SER A 36 16.71 -14.98 3.92
CA SER A 36 16.69 -14.82 5.38
C SER A 36 15.57 -15.63 6.07
N GLY A 37 14.92 -16.56 5.36
CA GLY A 37 13.81 -17.35 5.88
C GLY A 37 12.52 -16.55 6.11
N ILE A 38 12.40 -15.37 5.50
CA ILE A 38 11.25 -14.47 5.64
C ILE A 38 10.25 -14.72 4.51
N ARG A 39 8.99 -14.94 4.86
CA ARG A 39 7.90 -15.01 3.90
C ARG A 39 7.31 -13.63 3.64
N VAL A 40 6.78 -13.44 2.43
CA VAL A 40 6.07 -12.20 2.07
C VAL A 40 4.57 -12.44 2.08
N SER A 41 3.86 -11.57 2.77
CA SER A 41 2.41 -11.38 2.62
C SER A 41 2.17 -10.19 1.70
N GLY A 42 1.59 -10.44 0.54
CA GLY A 42 1.35 -9.42 -0.48
C GLY A 42 0.18 -8.51 -0.10
N VAL A 43 0.44 -7.22 0.00
CA VAL A 43 -0.54 -6.22 0.44
C VAL A 43 -1.24 -5.59 -0.77
N VAL A 44 -2.43 -6.09 -1.10
CA VAL A 44 -3.18 -5.73 -2.33
C VAL A 44 -3.84 -4.35 -2.25
N LYS A 45 -3.91 -3.76 -1.06
CA LYS A 45 -4.70 -2.52 -0.83
C LYS A 45 -4.24 -1.37 -1.70
N GLY A 46 -2.93 -1.29 -1.98
CA GLY A 46 -2.35 -0.23 -2.82
C GLY A 46 -2.82 -0.30 -4.27
N ALA A 47 -3.33 -1.45 -4.70
CA ALA A 47 -3.91 -1.69 -6.03
C ALA A 47 -5.44 -1.85 -5.98
N GLY A 48 -6.11 -1.33 -4.93
CA GLY A 48 -7.57 -1.37 -4.83
C GLY A 48 -8.19 -2.78 -4.77
N GLY A 49 -7.41 -3.80 -4.40
CA GLY A 49 -7.89 -5.19 -4.39
C GLY A 49 -8.12 -5.80 -5.77
N ARG A 50 -7.53 -5.23 -6.83
CA ARG A 50 -7.67 -5.72 -8.21
C ARG A 50 -7.17 -7.15 -8.38
N LEU A 51 -8.04 -8.04 -8.86
CA LEU A 51 -7.75 -9.47 -9.01
C LEU A 51 -6.57 -9.77 -9.97
N PRO A 52 -6.42 -9.09 -11.14
CA PRO A 52 -5.27 -9.33 -12.01
C PRO A 52 -3.93 -9.03 -11.32
N VAL A 53 -3.89 -7.96 -10.51
CA VAL A 53 -2.70 -7.60 -9.70
C VAL A 53 -2.47 -8.66 -8.62
N ALA A 54 -3.51 -9.06 -7.89
CA ALA A 54 -3.41 -10.12 -6.89
C ALA A 54 -2.86 -11.44 -7.47
N ALA A 55 -3.33 -11.85 -8.65
CA ALA A 55 -2.81 -13.03 -9.34
C ALA A 55 -1.33 -12.89 -9.72
N ALA A 56 -0.91 -11.71 -10.19
CA ALA A 56 0.52 -11.43 -10.46
C ALA A 56 1.37 -11.49 -9.18
N MET A 57 0.87 -10.97 -8.05
CA MET A 57 1.53 -11.06 -6.75
C MET A 57 1.73 -12.51 -6.30
N VAL A 58 0.74 -13.38 -6.53
CA VAL A 58 0.82 -14.81 -6.23
C VAL A 58 1.84 -15.51 -7.11
N ARG A 59 1.83 -15.28 -8.43
CA ARG A 59 2.85 -15.83 -9.35
C ARG A 59 4.26 -15.31 -9.05
N GLY A 60 4.37 -14.13 -8.44
CA GLY A 60 5.59 -13.58 -7.88
C GLY A 60 6.03 -14.23 -6.57
N GLY A 61 5.29 -15.20 -6.02
CA GLY A 61 5.70 -15.99 -4.85
C GLY A 61 5.18 -15.47 -3.50
N CYS A 62 4.19 -14.57 -3.48
CA CYS A 62 3.52 -14.21 -2.23
C CYS A 62 2.93 -15.44 -1.54
N SER A 63 3.27 -15.64 -0.27
CA SER A 63 2.79 -16.78 0.54
C SER A 63 1.38 -16.60 1.08
N SER A 64 0.87 -15.36 1.03
CA SER A 64 -0.48 -14.97 1.41
C SER A 64 -0.79 -13.62 0.77
N LEU A 65 -2.07 -13.27 0.70
CA LEU A 65 -2.52 -11.93 0.33
C LEU A 65 -3.19 -11.26 1.51
N SER A 66 -3.12 -9.94 1.57
CA SER A 66 -3.70 -9.18 2.67
C SER A 66 -4.19 -7.81 2.23
N SER A 67 -5.22 -7.33 2.92
CA SER A 67 -5.83 -6.02 2.67
C SER A 67 -6.33 -5.40 3.97
N SER A 68 -6.50 -4.09 3.99
CA SER A 68 -7.19 -3.37 5.07
C SER A 68 -8.70 -3.20 4.81
N ARG A 69 -9.21 -3.66 3.67
CA ARG A 69 -10.63 -3.54 3.27
C ARG A 69 -11.27 -4.90 3.12
N LEU A 70 -12.43 -5.11 3.77
CA LEU A 70 -13.20 -6.35 3.66
C LEU A 70 -13.78 -6.56 2.26
N THR A 71 -14.11 -5.49 1.54
CA THR A 71 -14.53 -5.56 0.13
C THR A 71 -13.46 -6.21 -0.75
N HIS A 72 -12.17 -5.88 -0.53
CA HIS A 72 -11.06 -6.53 -1.23
C HIS A 72 -10.96 -8.01 -0.85
N LEU A 73 -11.07 -8.34 0.45
CA LEU A 73 -11.00 -9.73 0.91
C LEU A 73 -12.16 -10.58 0.38
N ARG A 74 -13.36 -10.01 0.25
CA ARG A 74 -14.50 -10.68 -0.39
C ARG A 74 -14.22 -11.01 -1.84
N ALA A 75 -13.78 -10.02 -2.62
CA ALA A 75 -13.43 -10.24 -4.03
C ALA A 75 -12.33 -11.31 -4.18
N LEU A 76 -11.31 -11.28 -3.31
CA LEU A 76 -10.26 -12.32 -3.30
C LEU A 76 -10.81 -13.69 -2.93
N ARG A 77 -11.69 -13.79 -1.92
CA ARG A 77 -12.29 -15.06 -1.49
C ARG A 77 -13.18 -15.66 -2.59
N ASP A 78 -13.94 -14.83 -3.28
CA ASP A 78 -14.74 -15.24 -4.44
C ASP A 78 -13.82 -15.74 -5.57
N ALA A 79 -12.73 -15.02 -5.84
CA ALA A 79 -11.73 -15.40 -6.84
C ALA A 79 -11.04 -16.73 -6.53
N CYS A 80 -10.67 -16.99 -5.26
CA CYS A 80 -10.13 -18.27 -4.80
C CYS A 80 -11.05 -19.47 -5.10
N SER A 81 -12.35 -19.24 -5.33
CA SER A 81 -13.30 -20.31 -5.68
C SER A 81 -13.29 -20.67 -7.17
N SER A 82 -12.57 -19.90 -8.00
CA SER A 82 -12.47 -20.09 -9.45
C SER A 82 -11.01 -20.24 -9.89
N GLU A 83 -10.68 -21.38 -10.52
CA GLU A 83 -9.32 -21.65 -11.04
C GLU A 83 -8.87 -20.61 -12.08
N ALA A 84 -9.82 -20.06 -12.84
CA ALA A 84 -9.54 -19.05 -13.86
C ALA A 84 -9.00 -17.72 -13.30
N SER A 85 -9.14 -17.48 -11.98
CA SER A 85 -8.60 -16.28 -11.34
C SER A 85 -7.07 -16.28 -11.23
N GLY A 86 -6.44 -17.45 -11.29
CA GLY A 86 -5.01 -17.61 -10.99
C GLY A 86 -4.65 -17.42 -9.51
N ILE A 87 -5.64 -17.38 -8.61
CA ILE A 87 -5.46 -17.29 -7.16
C ILE A 87 -5.83 -18.64 -6.53
N PRO A 88 -4.89 -19.34 -5.85
CA PRO A 88 -5.16 -20.64 -5.25
C PRO A 88 -6.28 -20.60 -4.20
N ARG A 89 -7.07 -21.68 -4.14
CA ARG A 89 -8.21 -21.82 -3.22
C ARG A 89 -7.82 -21.72 -1.75
N ASP A 90 -6.66 -22.27 -1.42
CA ASP A 90 -6.10 -22.39 -0.07
C ASP A 90 -5.12 -21.25 0.27
N LEU A 91 -4.98 -20.25 -0.60
CA LEU A 91 -4.12 -19.11 -0.34
C LEU A 91 -4.61 -18.34 0.90
N PRO A 92 -3.77 -18.15 1.94
CA PRO A 92 -4.19 -17.46 3.14
C PRO A 92 -4.51 -15.98 2.86
N LEU A 93 -5.66 -15.52 3.34
CA LEU A 93 -6.10 -14.13 3.27
C LEU A 93 -6.04 -13.46 4.65
N GLY A 94 -5.41 -12.29 4.73
CA GLY A 94 -5.21 -11.55 5.98
C GLY A 94 -5.88 -10.18 6.01
N LEU A 95 -6.53 -9.84 7.12
CA LEU A 95 -7.02 -8.49 7.38
C LEU A 95 -5.96 -7.67 8.14
N LEU A 96 -5.46 -6.62 7.50
CA LEU A 96 -4.38 -5.73 7.98
C LEU A 96 -4.85 -4.64 8.94
N ARG A 97 -5.89 -4.91 9.71
CA ARG A 97 -6.37 -4.03 10.78
C ARG A 97 -7.24 -4.80 11.75
N ILE A 98 -7.42 -4.22 12.93
CA ILE A 98 -8.47 -4.61 13.86
C ILE A 98 -9.85 -4.41 13.19
N PRO A 99 -10.72 -5.44 13.13
CA PRO A 99 -12.10 -5.29 12.65
C PRO A 99 -12.92 -4.44 13.62
N GLY A 100 -13.80 -3.59 13.10
CA GLY A 100 -14.82 -2.95 13.93
C GLY A 100 -15.83 -3.98 14.46
N PRO A 101 -16.57 -3.71 15.55
CA PRO A 101 -17.54 -4.66 16.11
C PRO A 101 -18.58 -5.14 15.10
N GLY A 102 -19.12 -4.24 14.26
CA GLY A 102 -20.10 -4.58 13.21
C GLY A 102 -19.52 -5.34 12.02
N GLU A 103 -18.19 -5.36 11.88
CA GLU A 103 -17.48 -6.01 10.78
C GLU A 103 -16.93 -7.38 11.18
N MET A 104 -16.97 -7.73 12.48
CA MET A 104 -16.23 -8.86 13.04
C MET A 104 -16.65 -10.21 12.44
N ALA A 105 -17.96 -10.42 12.25
CA ALA A 105 -18.47 -11.65 11.64
C ALA A 105 -17.96 -11.80 10.20
N GLU A 106 -18.12 -10.76 9.38
CA GLU A 106 -17.62 -10.73 8.01
C GLU A 106 -16.09 -10.91 7.95
N ALA A 107 -15.35 -10.30 8.87
CA ALA A 107 -13.89 -10.44 8.93
C ALA A 107 -13.45 -11.89 9.16
N VAL A 108 -14.12 -12.60 10.08
CA VAL A 108 -13.88 -14.02 10.36
C VAL A 108 -14.29 -14.91 9.17
N ASP A 109 -15.36 -14.54 8.46
CA ASP A 109 -15.82 -15.31 7.30
C ASP A 109 -14.88 -15.15 6.10
N LEU A 110 -14.33 -13.95 5.88
CA LEU A 110 -13.53 -13.65 4.70
C LEU A 110 -12.04 -13.92 4.90
N ALA A 111 -11.49 -13.65 6.09
CA ALA A 111 -10.07 -13.74 6.36
C ALA A 111 -9.71 -15.02 7.12
N ASP A 112 -8.54 -15.59 6.81
CA ASP A 112 -7.98 -16.70 7.58
C ASP A 112 -7.28 -16.20 8.85
N TRP A 113 -6.87 -14.92 8.85
CA TRP A 113 -6.37 -14.25 10.03
C TRP A 113 -6.60 -12.73 9.99
N SER A 114 -6.58 -12.09 11.16
CA SER A 114 -6.63 -10.63 11.27
C SER A 114 -5.61 -10.09 12.28
N LEU A 115 -5.19 -8.85 12.08
CA LEU A 115 -4.43 -8.10 13.09
C LEU A 115 -5.36 -7.75 14.26
N GLN A 116 -4.84 -7.83 15.48
CA GLN A 116 -5.57 -7.52 16.70
C GLN A 116 -4.70 -6.67 17.63
N SER A 117 -5.30 -5.67 18.24
CA SER A 117 -4.62 -4.72 19.14
C SER A 117 -5.46 -4.35 20.36
N ASP A 118 -6.60 -5.02 20.58
CA ASP A 118 -7.52 -4.74 21.68
C ASP A 118 -8.12 -6.02 22.27
N ARG A 119 -8.26 -6.06 23.60
CA ARG A 119 -8.78 -7.22 24.34
C ARG A 119 -10.25 -7.52 24.02
N SER A 120 -11.07 -6.48 23.85
CA SER A 120 -12.49 -6.59 23.55
C SER A 120 -12.69 -7.12 22.13
N ALA A 121 -11.88 -6.65 21.18
CA ALA A 121 -11.88 -7.17 19.81
C ALA A 121 -11.53 -8.66 19.75
N LEU A 122 -10.59 -9.15 20.57
CA LEU A 122 -10.32 -10.59 20.70
C LEU A 122 -11.55 -11.37 21.18
N GLY A 123 -12.30 -10.83 22.15
CA GLY A 123 -13.55 -11.46 22.61
C GLY A 123 -14.62 -11.53 21.53
N LEU A 124 -14.80 -10.43 20.78
CA LEU A 124 -15.74 -10.38 19.66
C LEU A 124 -15.32 -11.32 18.52
N ALA A 125 -14.03 -11.39 18.20
CA ALA A 125 -13.50 -12.32 17.21
C ALA A 125 -13.74 -13.77 17.63
N ALA A 126 -13.49 -14.11 18.89
CA ALA A 126 -13.74 -15.46 19.41
C ALA A 126 -15.21 -15.86 19.30
N ALA A 127 -16.13 -14.97 19.68
CA ALA A 127 -17.57 -15.22 19.58
C ALA A 127 -18.05 -15.30 18.12
N ALA A 128 -17.47 -14.52 17.20
CA ALA A 128 -17.76 -14.61 15.78
C ALA A 128 -17.24 -15.94 15.17
N ALA A 129 -16.00 -16.32 15.49
CA ALA A 129 -15.38 -17.56 15.05
C ALA A 129 -16.12 -18.81 15.55
N GLU A 130 -16.55 -18.79 16.81
CA GLU A 130 -17.37 -19.85 17.40
C GLU A 130 -18.70 -20.01 16.66
N ARG A 131 -19.44 -18.92 16.42
CA ARG A 131 -20.69 -18.96 15.65
C ARG A 131 -20.51 -19.43 14.21
N ALA A 132 -19.38 -19.09 13.58
CA ALA A 132 -19.04 -19.53 12.23
C ALA A 132 -18.53 -20.99 12.18
N GLY A 133 -18.31 -21.64 13.33
CA GLY A 133 -17.70 -22.97 13.40
C GLY A 133 -16.26 -23.00 12.87
N ARG A 134 -15.53 -21.89 12.99
CA ARG A 134 -14.17 -21.73 12.45
C ARG A 134 -13.17 -21.46 13.57
N ARG A 135 -11.91 -21.80 13.31
CA ARG A 135 -10.79 -21.38 14.13
C ARG A 135 -10.03 -20.24 13.45
N HIS A 136 -10.28 -19.01 13.88
CA HIS A 136 -9.74 -17.80 13.23
C HIS A 136 -8.33 -17.47 13.72
N GLY A 137 -7.41 -17.15 12.79
CA GLY A 137 -6.06 -16.73 13.15
C GLY A 137 -6.01 -15.29 13.67
N VAL A 138 -5.25 -15.04 14.72
CA VAL A 138 -4.98 -13.67 15.20
C VAL A 138 -3.48 -13.41 15.25
N VAL A 139 -3.09 -12.23 14.77
CA VAL A 139 -1.74 -11.69 14.94
C VAL A 139 -1.84 -10.51 15.88
N LEU A 140 -1.22 -10.62 17.06
CA LEU A 140 -1.25 -9.56 18.06
C LEU A 140 -0.22 -8.49 17.69
N MET A 141 -0.65 -7.23 17.64
CA MET A 141 0.21 -6.12 17.27
C MET A 141 0.91 -5.54 18.49
N LEU A 142 2.24 -5.45 18.43
CA LEU A 142 3.08 -4.74 19.38
C LEU A 142 3.43 -3.37 18.78
N ASP A 143 3.10 -2.31 19.50
CA ASP A 143 3.56 -0.97 19.15
C ASP A 143 5.01 -0.79 19.59
N LEU A 144 5.87 -0.52 18.62
CA LEU A 144 7.31 -0.34 18.82
C LEU A 144 7.78 1.10 18.55
N GLY A 145 6.84 2.05 18.66
CA GLY A 145 7.09 3.50 18.58
C GLY A 145 6.31 4.21 17.48
N ASP A 146 5.58 3.49 16.62
CA ASP A 146 4.76 4.13 15.58
C ASP A 146 3.53 4.82 16.19
N LEU A 147 3.13 4.46 17.42
CA LEU A 147 2.01 5.02 18.17
C LEU A 147 0.68 4.94 17.40
N ARG A 148 0.50 3.86 16.64
CA ARG A 148 -0.60 3.68 15.67
C ARG A 148 -1.56 2.57 16.08
N GLU A 149 -1.06 1.34 16.19
CA GLU A 149 -1.82 0.18 16.63
C GLU A 149 -0.94 -0.79 17.40
N GLY A 150 -1.55 -1.45 18.39
CA GLY A 150 -0.91 -2.49 19.18
C GLY A 150 -0.82 -2.13 20.64
N TRP A 151 -0.48 -3.14 21.44
CA TRP A 151 -0.10 -2.92 22.84
C TRP A 151 1.27 -2.26 22.87
N PHE A 152 1.41 -1.21 23.66
CA PHE A 152 2.70 -0.57 23.90
C PHE A 152 3.50 -1.31 24.99
N ASP A 153 2.80 -1.85 25.99
CA ASP A 153 3.39 -2.70 27.02
C ASP A 153 3.47 -4.17 26.55
N GLU A 154 4.69 -4.70 26.51
CA GLU A 154 4.97 -6.09 26.14
C GLU A 154 4.34 -7.09 27.12
N ALA A 155 4.21 -6.74 28.40
CA ALA A 155 3.58 -7.59 29.40
C ALA A 155 2.07 -7.73 29.15
N GLU A 156 1.41 -6.66 28.70
CA GLU A 156 0.00 -6.71 28.33
C GLU A 156 -0.21 -7.58 27.09
N LEU A 157 0.62 -7.41 26.05
CA LEU A 157 0.57 -8.27 24.86
C LEU A 157 0.79 -9.73 25.23
N PHE A 158 1.81 -10.01 26.04
CA PHE A 158 2.10 -11.36 26.52
C PHE A 158 0.87 -11.97 27.22
N ALA A 159 0.21 -11.22 28.11
CA ALA A 159 -0.99 -11.68 28.78
C ALA A 159 -2.13 -12.00 27.78
N GLN A 160 -2.31 -11.18 26.74
CA GLN A 160 -3.29 -11.46 25.69
C GLN A 160 -2.92 -12.68 24.84
N ALA A 161 -1.63 -12.90 24.55
CA ALA A 161 -1.17 -14.10 23.85
C ALA A 161 -1.52 -15.38 24.63
N ILE A 162 -1.24 -15.39 25.94
CA ILE A 162 -1.58 -16.52 26.81
C ILE A 162 -3.10 -16.71 26.90
N ARG A 163 -3.86 -15.62 27.00
CA ARG A 163 -5.32 -15.66 27.00
C ARG A 163 -5.87 -16.27 25.71
N VAL A 164 -5.38 -15.87 24.54
CA VAL A 164 -5.80 -16.46 23.26
C VAL A 164 -5.56 -17.96 23.24
N GLU A 165 -4.39 -18.41 23.69
CA GLU A 165 -4.03 -19.84 23.64
C GLU A 165 -4.78 -20.69 24.67
N ARG A 166 -5.13 -20.15 25.85
CA ARG A 166 -5.71 -20.93 26.95
C ARG A 166 -7.22 -20.77 27.12
N GLU A 167 -7.78 -19.63 26.72
CA GLU A 167 -9.17 -19.27 27.02
C GLU A 167 -10.06 -19.10 25.78
N LEU A 168 -9.48 -18.94 24.57
CA LEU A 168 -10.24 -18.64 23.35
C LEU A 168 -10.04 -19.71 22.27
N PRO A 169 -10.64 -20.92 22.42
CA PRO A 169 -10.37 -22.06 21.54
C PRO A 169 -10.82 -21.86 20.08
N SER A 170 -11.79 -20.98 19.83
CA SER A 170 -12.20 -20.56 18.49
C SER A 170 -11.19 -19.62 17.81
N LEU A 171 -10.14 -19.21 18.52
CA LEU A 171 -9.01 -18.47 17.96
C LEU A 171 -7.75 -19.34 17.91
N ARG A 172 -6.83 -18.95 17.02
CA ARG A 172 -5.46 -19.45 16.96
C ARG A 172 -4.53 -18.25 17.08
N LEU A 173 -3.62 -18.25 18.05
CA LEU A 173 -2.52 -17.26 18.06
C LEU A 173 -1.57 -17.57 16.89
N ARG A 174 -1.81 -16.95 15.74
CA ARG A 174 -0.95 -17.13 14.56
C ARG A 174 0.44 -16.56 14.85
N GLY A 175 0.50 -15.44 15.56
CA GLY A 175 1.76 -14.88 15.99
C GLY A 175 1.64 -13.45 16.50
N ILE A 176 2.74 -12.72 16.41
CA ILE A 176 2.81 -11.31 16.76
C ILE A 176 3.42 -10.49 15.62
N GLY A 177 3.14 -9.19 15.57
CA GLY A 177 3.69 -8.32 14.56
C GLY A 177 3.78 -6.87 15.02
N THR A 178 4.40 -6.03 14.21
CA THR A 178 4.48 -4.59 14.47
C THR A 178 4.28 -3.81 13.18
N ASN A 179 3.90 -2.54 13.24
CA ASN A 179 3.92 -1.63 12.09
C ASN A 179 4.84 -0.45 12.43
N LEU A 180 5.72 -0.08 11.51
CA LEU A 180 6.72 0.98 11.70
C LEU A 180 6.85 1.79 10.42
N GLY A 181 6.97 3.12 10.54
CA GLY A 181 7.18 4.03 9.43
C GLY A 181 5.89 4.54 8.80
N CYS A 182 4.77 4.51 9.55
CA CYS A 182 3.48 4.99 9.06
C CYS A 182 3.06 6.27 9.79
N TYR A 183 2.59 6.19 11.04
CA TYR A 183 2.14 7.38 11.77
C TYR A 183 3.31 8.07 12.46
N GLY A 184 3.94 7.40 13.43
CA GLY A 184 5.09 7.93 14.18
C GLY A 184 6.38 8.07 13.37
N SER A 185 6.38 7.68 12.10
CA SER A 185 7.53 7.79 11.17
C SER A 185 8.81 7.11 11.70
N ILE A 186 8.64 6.08 12.53
CA ILE A 186 9.77 5.36 13.13
C ILE A 186 10.41 4.42 12.11
N LEU A 187 11.73 4.54 11.95
CA LEU A 187 12.49 3.62 11.11
C LEU A 187 12.63 2.24 11.78
N PRO A 188 12.40 1.13 11.05
CA PRO A 188 12.77 -0.20 11.52
C PRO A 188 14.27 -0.30 11.81
N ALA A 189 14.60 -0.86 12.98
CA ALA A 189 15.97 -0.99 13.47
C ALA A 189 16.16 -2.32 14.20
N PRO A 190 17.39 -2.82 14.36
CA PRO A 190 17.63 -4.06 15.09
C PRO A 190 17.10 -3.99 16.53
N ALA A 191 17.15 -2.82 17.16
CA ALA A 191 16.67 -2.62 18.53
C ALA A 191 15.15 -2.82 18.67
N ASN A 192 14.34 -2.23 17.80
CA ASN A 192 12.88 -2.35 17.91
C ASN A 192 12.40 -3.74 17.45
N LEU A 193 12.85 -4.24 16.30
CA LEU A 193 12.49 -5.57 15.83
C LEU A 193 13.08 -6.68 16.70
N GLY A 194 14.20 -6.44 17.39
CA GLY A 194 14.76 -7.35 18.39
C GLY A 194 13.80 -7.57 19.57
N ARG A 195 13.16 -6.50 20.07
CA ARG A 195 12.12 -6.61 21.11
C ARG A 195 10.94 -7.47 20.67
N LEU A 196 10.51 -7.35 19.40
CA LEU A 196 9.47 -8.22 18.85
C LEU A 196 9.91 -9.68 18.87
N VAL A 197 11.14 -9.98 18.47
CA VAL A 197 11.69 -11.35 18.48
C VAL A 197 11.83 -11.91 19.89
N ASP A 198 12.28 -11.09 20.86
CA ASP A 198 12.43 -11.55 22.24
C ASP A 198 11.07 -11.84 22.89
N LEU A 199 10.06 -11.01 22.61
CA LEU A 199 8.70 -11.27 23.05
C LEU A 199 8.10 -12.52 22.39
N SER A 200 8.37 -12.75 21.10
CA SER A 200 7.88 -13.97 20.43
C SER A 200 8.45 -15.23 21.08
N ARG A 201 9.75 -15.26 21.37
CA ARG A 201 10.40 -16.40 22.07
C ARG A 201 9.78 -16.66 23.43
N ARG A 202 9.54 -15.62 24.23
CA ARG A 202 8.87 -15.75 25.54
C ARG A 202 7.47 -16.36 25.41
N ILE A 203 6.71 -15.94 24.40
CA ILE A 203 5.37 -16.50 24.13
C ILE A 203 5.48 -17.97 23.71
N GLU A 204 6.43 -18.31 22.84
CA GLU A 204 6.67 -19.69 22.40
C GLU A 204 7.02 -20.61 23.57
N ASP A 205 7.90 -20.16 24.47
CA ASP A 205 8.29 -20.92 25.66
C ASP A 205 7.09 -21.15 26.60
N ALA A 206 6.25 -20.12 26.80
CA ALA A 206 5.08 -20.19 27.68
C ALA A 206 3.90 -21.01 27.12
N THR A 207 3.86 -21.17 25.79
CA THR A 207 2.81 -21.91 25.07
C THR A 207 3.27 -23.31 24.65
N GLY A 208 4.58 -23.59 24.69
CA GLY A 208 5.18 -24.86 24.30
C GLY A 208 5.15 -25.12 22.79
N ARG A 209 4.92 -24.10 21.96
CA ARG A 209 4.90 -24.22 20.50
C ARG A 209 5.48 -22.99 19.81
N LYS A 210 5.95 -23.16 18.57
CA LYS A 210 6.36 -22.04 17.73
C LYS A 210 5.16 -21.24 17.23
N LEU A 211 5.34 -19.93 17.11
CA LEU A 211 4.39 -19.05 16.43
C LEU A 211 4.54 -19.27 14.92
N ASP A 212 3.44 -19.16 14.19
CA ASP A 212 3.48 -19.30 12.73
C ASP A 212 4.20 -18.11 12.11
N VAL A 213 4.05 -16.92 12.72
CA VAL A 213 4.66 -15.68 12.26
C VAL A 213 5.22 -14.79 13.38
N VAL A 214 6.34 -14.15 13.08
CA VAL A 214 6.81 -12.92 13.72
C VAL A 214 6.93 -11.89 12.60
N SER A 215 5.93 -11.00 12.51
CA SER A 215 5.73 -10.12 11.36
C SER A 215 6.41 -8.77 11.59
N GLY A 216 7.60 -8.60 10.98
CA GLY A 216 8.56 -7.52 11.26
C GLY A 216 8.26 -6.18 10.60
N GLY A 217 7.03 -5.95 10.15
CA GLY A 217 6.61 -4.69 9.53
C GLY A 217 6.20 -4.82 8.07
N ALA A 218 6.54 -3.78 7.30
CA ALA A 218 6.05 -3.58 5.94
C ALA A 218 7.22 -3.25 4.99
N THR A 219 6.92 -2.57 3.88
CA THR A 219 7.92 -2.02 2.95
C THR A 219 9.08 -1.31 3.65
N SER A 220 8.79 -0.53 4.69
CA SER A 220 9.76 0.22 5.49
C SER A 220 10.85 -0.65 6.14
N SER A 221 10.63 -1.96 6.27
CA SER A 221 11.59 -2.90 6.87
C SER A 221 12.59 -3.49 5.85
N LEU A 222 12.33 -3.38 4.54
CA LEU A 222 13.23 -3.89 3.49
C LEU A 222 14.64 -3.26 3.51
N PRO A 223 14.82 -1.95 3.76
CA PRO A 223 16.14 -1.37 3.93
C PRO A 223 17.00 -2.05 5.00
N LEU A 224 16.39 -2.55 6.08
CA LEU A 224 17.11 -3.24 7.14
C LEU A 224 17.56 -4.64 6.69
N LEU A 225 16.71 -5.33 5.94
CA LEU A 225 17.02 -6.62 5.33
C LEU A 225 18.18 -6.50 4.33
N LEU A 226 18.12 -5.51 3.42
CA LEU A 226 19.16 -5.28 2.41
C LEU A 226 20.54 -4.97 3.01
N ARG A 227 20.58 -4.37 4.19
CA ARG A 227 21.83 -4.10 4.92
C ARG A 227 22.31 -5.28 5.78
N GLY A 228 21.62 -6.42 5.74
CA GLY A 228 21.96 -7.60 6.56
C GLY A 228 21.75 -7.38 8.06
N ALA A 229 20.88 -6.44 8.45
CA ALA A 229 20.67 -6.04 9.85
C ALA A 229 19.31 -6.48 10.41
N MET A 230 18.55 -7.29 9.66
CA MET A 230 17.28 -7.84 10.13
C MET A 230 17.51 -8.84 11.27
N PRO A 231 16.87 -8.69 12.45
CA PRO A 231 17.02 -9.66 13.53
C PRO A 231 16.58 -11.07 13.14
N GLN A 232 17.39 -12.07 13.48
CA GLN A 232 17.05 -13.47 13.27
C GLN A 232 15.85 -13.85 14.13
N GLY A 233 14.77 -14.29 13.48
CA GLY A 233 13.50 -14.63 14.12
C GLY A 233 12.30 -13.89 13.53
N ILE A 234 12.53 -12.78 12.82
CA ILE A 234 11.52 -12.22 11.92
C ILE A 234 11.27 -13.25 10.81
N SER A 235 10.00 -13.58 10.57
CA SER A 235 9.61 -14.66 9.65
C SER A 235 8.60 -14.23 8.60
N GLU A 236 8.04 -13.02 8.71
CA GLU A 236 7.09 -12.46 7.75
C GLU A 236 7.31 -10.95 7.59
N LEU A 237 7.17 -10.46 6.36
CA LEU A 237 6.98 -9.03 6.05
C LEU A 237 5.71 -8.86 5.20
N ARG A 238 5.00 -7.75 5.42
CA ARG A 238 3.77 -7.41 4.69
C ARG A 238 4.08 -6.32 3.65
N ILE A 239 4.36 -6.73 2.42
CA ILE A 239 4.88 -5.83 1.39
C ILE A 239 3.79 -5.44 0.39
N GLY A 240 3.70 -4.14 0.11
CA GLY A 240 2.84 -3.58 -0.93
C GLY A 240 3.63 -2.66 -1.86
N GLU A 241 3.79 -1.40 -1.44
CA GLU A 241 4.45 -0.33 -2.21
C GLU A 241 5.74 -0.77 -2.91
N ALA A 242 6.68 -1.41 -2.19
CA ALA A 242 8.01 -1.71 -2.71
C ALA A 242 8.02 -2.72 -3.87
N ALA A 243 6.91 -3.39 -4.15
CA ALA A 243 6.77 -4.28 -5.29
C ALA A 243 5.63 -3.86 -6.25
N LEU A 244 4.82 -2.86 -5.87
CA LEU A 244 3.77 -2.29 -6.72
C LEU A 244 4.33 -1.12 -7.55
N CYS A 245 4.48 0.07 -6.97
CA CYS A 245 5.10 1.21 -7.65
C CYS A 245 6.61 1.28 -7.45
N ALA A 246 7.14 0.77 -6.32
CA ALA A 246 8.57 0.70 -6.01
C ALA A 246 9.33 2.02 -6.18
N ARG A 247 8.73 3.12 -5.71
CA ARG A 247 9.29 4.48 -5.82
C ARG A 247 9.65 5.08 -4.47
N ASP A 248 8.96 4.71 -3.39
CA ASP A 248 9.15 5.34 -2.08
C ASP A 248 10.53 5.00 -1.48
N LEU A 249 10.98 3.74 -1.59
CA LEU A 249 12.30 3.34 -1.09
C LEU A 249 13.45 4.11 -1.78
N PRO A 250 13.49 4.22 -3.12
CA PRO A 250 14.43 5.11 -3.80
C PRO A 250 14.31 6.57 -3.38
N HIS A 251 13.08 7.09 -3.33
CA HIS A 251 12.83 8.52 -3.19
C HIS A 251 13.10 9.02 -1.76
N PHE A 252 12.57 8.34 -0.74
CA PHE A 252 12.70 8.76 0.66
C PHE A 252 13.86 8.10 1.38
N HIS A 253 14.13 6.82 1.11
CA HIS A 253 15.15 6.06 1.82
C HIS A 253 16.49 5.98 1.09
N ARG A 254 16.55 6.40 -0.18
CA ARG A 254 17.74 6.29 -1.04
C ARG A 254 18.23 4.84 -1.17
N VAL A 255 17.29 3.90 -1.19
CA VAL A 255 17.54 2.46 -1.26
C VAL A 255 16.89 1.88 -2.50
N GLN A 256 17.68 1.14 -3.28
CA GLN A 256 17.19 0.38 -4.43
C GLN A 256 17.03 -1.09 -4.02
N VAL A 257 15.92 -1.70 -4.42
CA VAL A 257 15.71 -3.14 -4.27
C VAL A 257 16.16 -3.83 -5.57
N PRO A 258 17.16 -4.72 -5.54
CA PRO A 258 17.64 -5.38 -6.75
C PRO A 258 16.52 -6.14 -7.48
N GLY A 259 16.47 -6.01 -8.81
CA GLY A 259 15.50 -6.72 -9.65
C GLY A 259 14.07 -6.17 -9.61
N VAL A 260 13.85 -5.00 -9.03
CA VAL A 260 12.54 -4.35 -8.94
C VAL A 260 12.47 -3.16 -9.91
N ALA A 261 11.45 -3.15 -10.76
CA ALA A 261 11.08 -2.06 -11.64
C ALA A 261 10.10 -1.09 -10.95
N SER A 262 10.25 0.20 -11.23
CA SER A 262 9.59 1.29 -10.51
C SER A 262 8.51 2.03 -11.33
N ASP A 263 8.12 1.47 -12.46
CA ASP A 263 7.24 2.08 -13.46
C ASP A 263 6.06 1.15 -13.82
N ALA A 264 5.73 0.20 -12.92
CA ALA A 264 4.62 -0.73 -13.12
C ALA A 264 3.24 -0.07 -12.96
N PHE A 265 3.17 1.08 -12.28
CA PHE A 265 1.97 1.92 -12.19
C PHE A 265 2.28 3.28 -12.84
N THR A 266 1.48 3.67 -13.82
CA THR A 266 1.63 4.95 -14.53
C THR A 266 0.30 5.68 -14.58
N LEU A 267 0.24 6.91 -14.05
CA LEU A 267 -0.87 7.82 -14.32
C LEU A 267 -0.64 8.48 -15.67
N ARG A 268 -1.68 8.47 -16.49
CA ARG A 268 -1.75 9.17 -17.78
C ARG A 268 -2.84 10.22 -17.66
N ALA A 269 -2.52 11.47 -17.94
CA ALA A 269 -3.47 12.56 -17.83
C ALA A 269 -3.37 13.49 -19.04
N GLU A 270 -4.52 13.99 -19.49
CA GLU A 270 -4.64 14.81 -20.68
C GLU A 270 -4.56 16.30 -20.33
N ILE A 271 -3.83 17.07 -21.14
CA ILE A 271 -3.78 18.53 -21.04
C ILE A 271 -5.13 19.10 -21.51
N VAL A 272 -5.89 19.67 -20.57
CA VAL A 272 -7.18 20.34 -20.83
C VAL A 272 -7.06 21.86 -20.90
N GLU A 273 -5.90 22.41 -20.52
CA GLU A 273 -5.58 23.82 -20.76
C GLU A 273 -4.07 24.01 -20.91
N MET A 274 -3.67 24.85 -21.87
CA MET A 274 -2.28 25.30 -22.02
C MET A 274 -2.25 26.79 -22.35
N ARG A 275 -1.67 27.59 -21.44
CA ARG A 275 -1.60 29.05 -21.55
C ARG A 275 -0.36 29.60 -20.90
N LYS A 276 0.13 30.73 -21.39
CA LYS A 276 1.06 31.57 -20.63
C LYS A 276 0.29 32.33 -19.55
N LYS A 277 0.74 32.23 -18.30
CA LYS A 277 0.13 32.90 -17.14
C LYS A 277 1.22 33.44 -16.22
N PRO A 278 0.95 34.50 -15.44
CA PRO A 278 1.84 34.88 -14.34
C PRO A 278 1.93 33.72 -13.34
N SER A 279 3.12 33.51 -12.81
CA SER A 279 3.38 32.45 -11.82
C SER A 279 2.88 32.80 -10.42
N PHE A 280 2.71 34.10 -10.14
CA PHE A 280 2.21 34.63 -8.89
C PHE A 280 0.69 34.95 -8.97
N PRO A 281 -0.13 34.49 -7.99
CA PRO A 281 -1.56 34.81 -7.96
C PRO A 281 -1.85 36.30 -7.75
N VAL A 282 -2.91 36.80 -8.40
CA VAL A 282 -3.35 38.20 -8.31
C VAL A 282 -4.55 38.32 -7.37
N GLY A 283 -4.51 39.25 -6.41
CA GLY A 283 -5.61 39.56 -5.49
C GLY A 283 -5.27 39.36 -4.01
N GLU A 284 -6.23 39.61 -3.13
CA GLU A 284 -6.11 39.34 -1.69
C GLU A 284 -6.08 37.82 -1.46
N ARG A 285 -5.10 37.37 -0.67
CA ARG A 285 -4.90 35.94 -0.39
C ARG A 285 -5.54 35.56 0.93
N PHE A 286 -6.28 34.46 0.92
CA PHE A 286 -6.82 33.85 2.13
C PHE A 286 -6.36 32.39 2.24
N ILE A 287 -7.28 31.48 2.55
CA ILE A 287 -7.06 30.05 2.72
C ILE A 287 -7.57 29.31 1.48
N ASP A 288 -6.85 28.28 1.02
CA ASP A 288 -7.31 27.45 -0.09
C ASP A 288 -8.50 26.55 0.29
N ALA A 289 -9.09 25.87 -0.69
CA ALA A 289 -10.25 24.99 -0.47
C ALA A 289 -10.00 23.81 0.50
N PHE A 290 -8.74 23.57 0.89
CA PHE A 290 -8.30 22.48 1.77
C PHE A 290 -7.70 22.99 3.09
N GLY A 291 -7.89 24.28 3.42
CA GLY A 291 -7.44 24.83 4.70
C GLY A 291 -5.98 25.31 4.73
N ASN A 292 -5.27 25.28 3.60
CA ASN A 292 -3.85 25.63 3.56
C ASN A 292 -3.63 27.12 3.23
N LYS A 293 -2.46 27.62 3.62
CA LYS A 293 -1.94 28.94 3.21
C LYS A 293 -0.73 28.74 2.30
N PRO A 294 -0.94 28.36 1.02
CA PRO A 294 0.17 28.08 0.11
C PRO A 294 1.04 29.31 -0.09
N VAL A 295 2.34 29.11 -0.22
CA VAL A 295 3.33 30.14 -0.56
C VAL A 295 3.59 30.06 -2.06
N TYR A 296 3.67 31.21 -2.71
CA TYR A 296 3.94 31.32 -4.15
C TYR A 296 5.17 32.20 -4.36
N GLU A 297 6.00 31.81 -5.32
CA GLU A 297 7.14 32.58 -5.78
C GLU A 297 6.81 33.21 -7.13
N ASP A 298 7.14 34.48 -7.31
CA ASP A 298 7.00 35.16 -8.60
C ASP A 298 8.22 34.84 -9.47
N ARG A 299 8.00 33.98 -10.46
CA ARG A 299 8.96 33.54 -11.48
C ARG A 299 8.64 34.15 -12.84
N GLY A 300 7.83 35.20 -12.89
CA GLY A 300 7.36 35.85 -14.12
C GLY A 300 6.32 35.02 -14.88
N GLU A 301 6.26 35.22 -16.20
CA GLU A 301 5.36 34.48 -17.09
C GLU A 301 5.85 33.05 -17.33
N ARG A 302 4.95 32.08 -17.18
CA ARG A 302 5.26 30.64 -17.32
C ARG A 302 4.21 29.96 -18.19
N THR A 303 4.61 28.93 -18.92
CA THR A 303 3.68 28.04 -19.63
C THR A 303 3.00 27.12 -18.61
N ARG A 304 1.72 27.37 -18.34
CA ARG A 304 0.89 26.61 -17.42
C ARG A 304 0.06 25.57 -18.16
N LEU A 305 0.07 24.36 -17.62
CA LEU A 305 -0.73 23.24 -18.08
C LEU A 305 -1.74 22.87 -17.00
N LEU A 306 -3.01 22.71 -17.39
CA LEU A 306 -4.01 22.07 -16.54
C LEU A 306 -4.32 20.69 -17.09
N LEU A 307 -4.37 19.70 -16.20
CA LEU A 307 -4.80 18.34 -16.51
C LEU A 307 -6.04 18.00 -15.68
N ALA A 308 -6.96 17.23 -16.26
CA ALA A 308 -8.23 16.83 -15.62
C ALA A 308 -8.04 15.67 -14.62
N VAL A 309 -7.19 15.91 -13.62
CA VAL A 309 -6.95 15.02 -12.48
C VAL A 309 -6.60 15.90 -11.29
N GLY A 310 -7.19 15.71 -10.12
CA GLY A 310 -6.96 16.58 -8.96
C GLY A 310 -6.80 15.82 -7.66
N LYS A 311 -6.77 16.55 -6.54
CA LYS A 311 -6.58 15.98 -5.19
C LYS A 311 -7.60 14.90 -4.85
N ARG A 312 -8.80 14.92 -5.44
CA ARG A 312 -9.78 13.84 -5.27
C ARG A 312 -9.23 12.50 -5.76
N ASP A 313 -8.52 12.51 -6.88
CA ASP A 313 -8.07 11.31 -7.59
C ASP A 313 -6.68 10.85 -7.11
N ILE A 314 -5.80 11.77 -6.68
CA ILE A 314 -4.39 11.47 -6.33
C ILE A 314 -4.03 11.73 -4.86
N GLY A 315 -4.94 12.33 -4.08
CA GLY A 315 -4.69 12.78 -2.70
C GLY A 315 -3.78 14.01 -2.62
N SER A 316 -2.52 13.90 -3.07
CA SER A 316 -1.55 14.99 -3.14
C SER A 316 -0.76 14.97 -4.45
N HIS A 317 -0.58 16.15 -5.05
CA HIS A 317 0.21 16.33 -6.26
C HIS A 317 1.72 16.14 -6.03
N GLU A 318 2.20 16.28 -4.79
CA GLU A 318 3.60 16.00 -4.42
C GLU A 318 3.96 14.52 -4.57
N HIS A 319 2.97 13.64 -4.70
CA HIS A 319 3.16 12.21 -4.90
C HIS A 319 3.20 11.79 -6.38
N LEU A 320 3.27 12.76 -7.31
CA LEU A 320 3.42 12.52 -8.74
C LEU A 320 4.82 12.93 -9.19
N LEU A 321 5.44 12.08 -9.99
CA LEU A 321 6.75 12.31 -10.58
C LEU A 321 6.60 12.34 -12.12
N PRO A 322 6.66 13.52 -12.76
CA PRO A 322 6.53 13.62 -14.21
C PRO A 322 7.64 12.86 -14.93
N ARG A 323 7.30 12.12 -15.99
CA ARG A 323 8.31 11.45 -16.84
C ARG A 323 9.00 12.39 -17.82
N ASP A 324 8.29 13.43 -18.25
CA ASP A 324 8.88 14.50 -19.05
C ASP A 324 9.56 15.50 -18.12
N ALA A 325 10.89 15.59 -18.23
CA ALA A 325 11.72 16.45 -17.39
C ALA A 325 11.45 17.95 -17.56
N ARG A 326 10.74 18.36 -18.60
CA ARG A 326 10.30 19.75 -18.78
C ARG A 326 9.11 20.11 -17.89
N ILE A 327 8.41 19.11 -17.36
CA ILE A 327 7.15 19.28 -16.64
C ILE A 327 7.41 19.33 -15.14
N HIS A 328 6.91 20.39 -14.51
CA HIS A 328 7.00 20.63 -13.08
C HIS A 328 5.58 20.66 -12.50
N VAL A 329 5.28 19.73 -11.60
CA VAL A 329 4.03 19.75 -10.85
C VAL A 329 4.14 20.80 -9.76
N ILE A 330 3.23 21.77 -9.76
CA ILE A 330 3.30 22.94 -8.86
C ILE A 330 2.07 23.11 -7.97
N GLY A 331 1.01 22.35 -8.22
CA GLY A 331 -0.22 22.45 -7.44
C GLY A 331 -1.34 21.57 -7.97
N SER A 332 -2.42 21.50 -7.21
CA SER A 332 -3.68 20.89 -7.64
C SER A 332 -4.87 21.46 -6.88
N SER A 333 -6.01 21.53 -7.56
CA SER A 333 -7.34 21.72 -6.96
C SER A 333 -8.00 20.37 -6.68
N SER A 334 -9.31 20.36 -6.40
CA SER A 334 -10.09 19.13 -6.30
C SER A 334 -10.03 18.29 -7.57
N ASP A 335 -10.08 18.94 -8.74
CA ASP A 335 -10.29 18.28 -10.04
C ASP A 335 -9.20 18.58 -11.09
N HIS A 336 -8.24 19.47 -10.78
CA HIS A 336 -7.19 19.85 -11.73
C HIS A 336 -5.79 19.76 -11.14
N LEU A 337 -4.87 19.25 -11.95
CA LEU A 337 -3.44 19.22 -11.70
C LEU A 337 -2.84 20.37 -12.46
N ILE A 338 -2.03 21.15 -11.77
CA ILE A 338 -1.43 22.37 -12.30
C ILE A 338 0.05 22.09 -12.46
N CYS A 339 0.51 22.14 -13.71
CA CYS A 339 1.92 22.00 -14.03
C CYS A 339 2.46 23.28 -14.70
N GLU A 340 3.76 23.47 -14.59
CA GLU A 340 4.55 24.34 -15.46
C GLU A 340 5.34 23.50 -16.46
N ALA A 341 5.53 24.02 -17.66
CA ALA A 341 6.45 23.45 -18.65
C ALA A 341 7.60 24.42 -18.92
N ASP A 342 8.81 23.89 -18.94
CA ASP A 342 9.98 24.59 -19.50
C ASP A 342 9.95 24.53 -21.03
N GLU A 343 10.43 25.58 -21.67
CA GLU A 343 10.56 25.65 -23.13
C GLU A 343 11.73 24.78 -23.63
N PRO A 344 11.66 24.21 -24.85
CA PRO A 344 10.58 24.36 -25.82
C PRO A 344 9.39 23.42 -25.55
N CYS A 345 8.16 23.93 -25.69
CA CYS A 345 6.93 23.16 -25.52
C CYS A 345 6.07 23.04 -26.81
N ALA A 346 6.68 23.16 -27.99
CA ALA A 346 5.95 23.20 -29.27
C ALA A 346 5.20 21.90 -29.62
N ASP A 347 5.62 20.79 -29.05
CA ASP A 347 4.98 19.46 -29.16
C ASP A 347 3.79 19.29 -28.21
N LEU A 348 3.70 20.11 -27.15
CA LEU A 348 2.61 20.09 -26.19
C LEU A 348 1.44 20.97 -26.68
N ARG A 349 0.23 20.43 -26.54
CA ARG A 349 -1.02 21.09 -26.91
C ARG A 349 -2.19 20.52 -26.12
N TYR A 350 -3.34 21.18 -26.20
CA TYR A 350 -4.61 20.60 -25.74
C TYR A 350 -4.77 19.19 -26.30
N GLY A 351 -5.09 18.23 -25.43
CA GLY A 351 -5.22 16.82 -25.76
C GLY A 351 -3.92 16.01 -25.78
N SER A 352 -2.77 16.63 -25.50
CA SER A 352 -1.53 15.86 -25.29
C SER A 352 -1.62 15.13 -23.94
N VAL A 353 -1.05 13.93 -23.89
CA VAL A 353 -1.05 13.09 -22.68
C VAL A 353 0.30 13.19 -22.01
N LEU A 354 0.30 13.45 -20.71
CA LEU A 354 1.48 13.39 -19.86
C LEU A 354 1.42 12.15 -18.97
N ASP A 355 2.57 11.51 -18.81
CA ASP A 355 2.74 10.33 -17.97
C ASP A 355 3.48 10.69 -16.67
N PHE A 356 3.01 10.12 -15.56
CA PHE A 356 3.54 10.33 -14.23
C PHE A 356 3.79 8.99 -13.54
N ASP A 357 4.97 8.84 -12.95
CA ASP A 357 5.23 7.81 -11.96
C ASP A 357 4.61 8.20 -10.61
N LEU A 358 4.30 7.18 -9.79
CA LEU A 358 3.51 7.34 -8.57
C LEU A 358 4.31 7.01 -7.32
N LEU A 359 4.25 7.87 -6.33
CA LEU A 359 4.54 7.53 -4.92
C LEU A 359 3.31 6.89 -4.28
N TYR A 360 3.49 6.21 -3.14
CA TYR A 360 2.45 5.41 -2.49
C TYR A 360 1.08 6.09 -2.36
N GLY A 361 1.06 7.36 -1.94
CA GLY A 361 -0.20 8.06 -1.72
C GLY A 361 -1.00 8.25 -3.02
N ALA A 362 -0.34 8.64 -4.12
CA ALA A 362 -1.03 8.76 -5.41
C ALA A 362 -1.52 7.41 -5.93
N MET A 363 -0.69 6.36 -5.80
CA MET A 363 -1.09 4.99 -6.17
C MET A 363 -2.32 4.52 -5.40
N LEU A 364 -2.36 4.77 -4.08
CA LEU A 364 -3.47 4.36 -3.22
C LEU A 364 -4.78 5.03 -3.65
N PHE A 365 -4.77 6.35 -3.86
CA PHE A 365 -5.98 7.10 -4.24
C PHE A 365 -6.46 6.74 -5.66
N LEU A 366 -5.56 6.63 -6.63
CA LEU A 366 -5.90 6.26 -8.01
C LEU A 366 -6.41 4.82 -8.14
N SER A 367 -5.99 3.94 -7.23
CA SER A 367 -6.38 2.54 -7.25
C SER A 367 -7.70 2.28 -6.53
N ASP A 368 -8.09 3.13 -5.58
CA ASP A 368 -9.42 3.09 -4.97
C ASP A 368 -10.47 3.44 -6.04
N SER A 369 -11.64 2.79 -5.97
CA SER A 369 -12.63 2.70 -7.05
C SER A 369 -13.37 4.01 -7.39
N ASP A 370 -12.65 5.02 -7.91
CA ASP A 370 -13.26 6.14 -8.61
C ASP A 370 -13.69 5.67 -10.02
N PRO A 371 -15.00 5.66 -10.36
CA PRO A 371 -15.48 5.23 -11.67
C PRO A 371 -14.98 6.11 -12.83
N CYS A 372 -14.37 7.26 -12.54
CA CYS A 372 -13.81 8.18 -13.53
C CYS A 372 -12.37 7.85 -13.92
N VAL A 373 -11.65 7.00 -13.17
CA VAL A 373 -10.27 6.57 -13.52
C VAL A 373 -10.32 5.31 -14.37
N ASN A 374 -9.90 5.40 -15.63
CA ASN A 374 -9.83 4.25 -16.52
C ASN A 374 -8.59 3.39 -16.19
N VAL A 375 -8.75 2.09 -15.95
CA VAL A 375 -7.61 1.21 -15.63
C VAL A 375 -7.33 0.26 -16.77
N GLU A 376 -6.08 0.29 -17.24
CA GLU A 376 -5.57 -0.55 -18.32
C GLU A 376 -4.50 -1.48 -17.75
N TYR A 377 -4.63 -2.79 -18.01
CA TYR A 377 -3.60 -3.76 -17.66
C TYR A 377 -2.75 -4.04 -18.91
N VAL A 378 -1.43 -3.95 -18.77
CA VAL A 378 -0.45 -4.23 -19.83
C VAL A 378 0.46 -5.39 -19.51
#